data_AF-V2YB92-F1
#
_entry.id   AF-V2YB92-F1
#
_cell.length_a   1.000
_cell.length_b   1.000
_cell.length_c   1.000
_cell.angle_alpha   90.00
_cell.angle_beta   90.00
_cell.angle_gamma   90.00
#
_symmetry.space_group_name_H-M   'P 1'
#
loop_
_entity.id
_entity.type
_entity.pdbx_description
1 polymer ?
#
loop_
_entity_poly.entity_id
_entity_poly.type
_entity_poly.pdbx_seq_one_letter_code
_entity_poly.pdbx_strand_id
1 'polypeptide(L)' 'MKLVPFAVIQEAKKFDTEAVEFVFRHFAGFIASKCQRYYTDEYGKERSYVDDDLRYQAEIALFRAIAGFQFREPPDDFIL' A
#
# COMPACT_ATOMS: atom_id res chain seq x y z
N MET A 1 7.13 9.88 2.85
CA MET A 1 5.80 9.33 3.17
C MET A 1 5.65 9.34 4.69
N LYS A 2 4.49 9.74 5.25
CA LYS A 2 4.26 9.64 6.70
C LYS A 2 3.97 8.18 7.07
N LEU A 3 4.05 7.80 8.33
CA LEU A 3 3.64 6.47 8.78
C LEU A 3 2.12 6.39 8.93
N VAL A 4 1.54 5.22 8.68
CA VAL A 4 0.16 4.93 9.07
C VAL A 4 0.10 4.81 10.59
N PRO A 5 -0.84 5.47 11.28
CA PRO A 5 -0.97 5.34 12.72
C PRO A 5 -1.19 3.89 13.14
N PHE A 6 -0.55 3.46 14.23
CA PHE A 6 -0.65 2.09 14.74
C PHE A 6 -2.11 1.65 14.97
N ALA A 7 -2.92 2.52 15.58
CA ALA A 7 -4.35 2.26 15.80
C ALA A 7 -5.11 1.94 14.49
N VAL A 8 -4.79 2.62 13.39
CA VAL A 8 -5.39 2.34 12.08
C VAL A 8 -4.97 0.97 11.56
N ILE A 9 -3.69 0.59 11.75
CA ILE A 9 -3.21 -0.75 11.36
C ILE A 9 -3.90 -1.84 12.19
N GLN A 10 -4.15 -1.59 13.48
CA GLN A 10 -4.89 -2.51 14.35
C GLN A 10 -6.32 -2.74 13.87
N GLU A 11 -7.07 -1.68 13.57
CA GLU A 11 -8.44 -1.80 13.07
C GLU A 11 -8.48 -2.39 11.66
N ALA A 12 -7.54 -2.03 10.78
CA ALA A 12 -7.44 -2.60 9.44
C ALA A 12 -7.21 -4.12 9.49
N LYS A 13 -6.42 -4.62 10.46
CA LYS A 13 -6.21 -6.06 10.66
C LYS A 13 -7.49 -6.78 11.12
N LYS A 14 -8.41 -6.09 11.79
CA LYS A 14 -9.75 -6.59 12.13
C LYS A 14 -10.74 -6.50 10.97
N PHE A 15 -10.27 -6.11 9.78
CA PHE A 15 -11.07 -5.88 8.58
C PHE A 15 -12.10 -4.75 8.74
N ASP A 16 -11.80 -3.75 9.59
CA ASP A 16 -12.57 -2.51 9.60
C ASP A 16 -12.45 -1.79 8.25
N THR A 17 -13.59 -1.50 7.62
CA THR A 17 -13.64 -0.99 6.25
C THR A 17 -12.96 0.37 6.12
N GLU A 18 -13.19 1.29 7.07
CA GLU A 18 -12.63 2.63 7.03
C GLU A 18 -11.11 2.61 7.23
N ALA A 19 -10.63 1.78 8.15
CA ALA A 19 -9.21 1.59 8.39
C ALA A 19 -8.50 0.94 7.19
N VAL A 20 -9.10 -0.07 6.56
CA VAL A 20 -8.55 -0.67 5.33
C VAL A 20 -8.49 0.37 4.21
N GLU A 21 -9.57 1.13 3.98
CA GLU A 21 -9.60 2.18 2.96
C GLU A 21 -8.57 3.28 3.24
N PHE A 22 -8.34 3.64 4.50
CA PHE A 22 -7.28 4.56 4.89
C PHE A 22 -5.90 4.04 4.46
N VAL A 23 -5.60 2.77 4.74
CA VAL A 23 -4.32 2.15 4.35
C VAL A 23 -4.17 2.14 2.83
N PHE A 24 -5.21 1.80 2.09
CA PHE A 24 -5.18 1.84 0.62
C PHE A 24 -4.90 3.24 0.07
N ARG A 25 -5.62 4.26 0.56
CA ARG A 25 -5.39 5.66 0.17
C ARG A 25 -3.98 6.13 0.51
N HIS A 26 -3.45 5.69 1.65
CA HIS A 26 -2.09 6.00 2.06
C HIS A 26 -1.03 5.46 1.09
N PHE A 27 -1.22 4.24 0.58
CA PHE A 27 -0.28 3.59 -0.33
C PHE A 27 -0.57 3.81 -1.82
N ALA A 28 -1.69 4.46 -2.19
CA ALA A 28 -2.12 4.65 -3.57
C ALA A 28 -1.02 5.29 -4.46
N GLY A 29 -0.37 6.36 -3.97
CA GLY A 29 0.72 7.01 -4.71
C GLY A 29 1.96 6.13 -4.87
N PHE A 30 2.29 5.33 -3.85
CA PHE A 30 3.39 4.36 -3.92
C PHE A 30 3.09 3.28 -4.95
N ILE A 31 1.90 2.67 -4.89
CA ILE A 31 1.45 1.64 -5.83
C ILE A 31 1.49 2.20 -7.27
N ALA A 32 0.89 3.38 -7.49
CA ALA A 32 0.90 4.03 -8.80
C ALA A 32 2.33 4.24 -9.34
N SER A 33 3.27 4.66 -8.49
CA SER A 33 4.68 4.84 -8.89
C SER A 33 5.38 3.53 -9.27
N LYS A 34 5.01 2.40 -8.62
CA LYS A 34 5.61 1.09 -8.87
C LYS A 34 4.97 0.32 -10.01
N CYS A 35 3.74 0.70 -10.38
CA CYS A 35 3.01 0.09 -11.49
C CYS A 35 3.12 0.91 -12.78
N GLN A 36 4.12 1.80 -12.90
CA GLN A 36 4.33 2.54 -14.13
C GLN A 36 4.93 1.66 -15.23
N ARG A 37 4.34 1.72 -16.42
CA ARG A 37 4.93 1.21 -17.66
C ARG A 37 5.28 2.35 -18.59
N TYR A 38 6.38 2.18 -19.30
CA TYR A 38 6.85 3.12 -20.31
C TYR A 38 6.63 2.52 -21.70
N TYR A 39 6.27 3.38 -22.64
CA TYR A 39 6.15 3.04 -24.05
C TYR A 39 6.53 4.23 -24.92
N THR A 40 6.92 3.94 -26.15
CA THR A 40 7.17 4.97 -27.17
C THR A 40 5.92 5.12 -28.02
N ASP A 41 5.41 6.35 -28.14
CA ASP A 41 4.28 6.64 -29.02
C ASP A 41 4.70 6.67 -30.50
N GLU A 42 3.72 6.81 -31.39
CA GLU A 42 3.93 6.82 -32.85
C GLU A 42 4.81 7.98 -33.36
N TYR A 43 5.03 9.01 -32.52
CA TYR A 43 5.89 10.16 -32.82
C TYR A 43 7.29 10.00 -32.20
N GLY A 44 7.62 8.83 -31.66
CA GLY A 44 8.92 8.58 -31.03
C GLY A 44 9.07 9.17 -29.62
N LYS A 45 7.99 9.65 -29.01
CA LYS A 45 8.04 10.25 -27.66
C LYS A 45 7.77 9.20 -26.59
N GLU A 46 8.60 9.21 -25.55
CA GLU A 46 8.40 8.36 -24.37
C GLU A 46 7.22 8.85 -23.54
N ARG A 47 6.32 7.91 -23.23
CA ARG A 47 5.12 8.11 -22.42
C ARG A 47 5.10 7.06 -21.32
N SER A 48 4.35 7.34 -20.27
CA SER A 48 4.07 6.35 -19.23
C SER A 48 2.60 6.35 -18.84
N TYR A 49 2.17 5.21 -18.34
CA TYR A 49 0.85 5.00 -17.74
C TYR A 49 0.98 4.07 -16.54
N VAL A 50 -0.02 4.11 -15.65
CA VAL A 50 -0.13 3.12 -14.58
C VAL A 50 -0.81 1.88 -15.16
N ASP A 51 -0.13 0.75 -15.11
CA ASP A 51 -0.67 -0.53 -15.52
C ASP A 51 -1.72 -0.99 -14.50
N ASP A 52 -2.96 -1.15 -14.97
CA ASP A 52 -4.11 -1.48 -14.14
C ASP A 52 -4.04 -2.90 -13.56
N ASP A 53 -3.48 -3.86 -14.29
CA ASP A 53 -3.31 -5.23 -13.81
C ASP A 53 -2.26 -5.27 -12.69
N LEU A 54 -1.13 -4.58 -12.87
CA LEU A 54 -0.10 -4.45 -11.83
C LEU A 54 -0.64 -3.72 -10.60
N ARG A 55 -1.41 -2.65 -10.80
CA ARG A 55 -2.06 -1.91 -9.71
C ARG A 55 -3.04 -2.80 -8.94
N TYR A 56 -3.88 -3.56 -9.63
CA TYR A 56 -4.82 -4.48 -9.02
C TYR A 56 -4.12 -5.58 -8.21
N GLN A 57 -3.04 -6.17 -8.75
CA GLN A 57 -2.25 -7.16 -8.02
C GLN A 57 -1.55 -6.55 -6.80
N ALA A 58 -1.06 -5.30 -6.89
CA ALA A 58 -0.46 -4.60 -5.77
C ALA A 58 -1.47 -4.26 -4.66
N GLU A 59 -2.70 -3.87 -5.03
CA GLU A 59 -3.82 -3.67 -4.11
C GLU A 59 -4.19 -4.96 -3.37
N ILE A 60 -4.26 -6.11 -4.06
CA ILE A 60 -4.45 -7.42 -3.44
C ILE A 60 -3.29 -7.77 -2.49
N ALA A 61 -2.05 -7.52 -2.91
CA ALA A 61 -0.87 -7.77 -2.09
C ALA A 61 -0.87 -6.91 -0.81
N LEU A 62 -1.31 -5.66 -0.90
CA LEU A 62 -1.48 -4.78 0.26
C LEU A 62 -2.54 -5.33 1.22
N PHE A 63 -3.69 -5.78 0.73
CA PHE A 63 -4.72 -6.40 1.57
C PHE A 63 -4.20 -7.65 2.29
N ARG A 64 -3.46 -8.51 1.58
CA ARG A 64 -2.80 -9.68 2.17
C ARG A 64 -1.77 -9.28 3.23
N ALA A 65 -1.02 -8.20 3.00
CA ALA A 65 -0.05 -7.68 3.96
C ALA A 65 -0.73 -7.17 5.23
N ILE A 66 -1.88 -6.50 5.13
CA ILE A 66 -2.70 -6.10 6.29
C ILE A 66 -3.12 -7.33 7.09
N ALA A 67 -3.70 -8.35 6.44
CA ALA A 67 -4.15 -9.57 7.09
C ALA A 67 -2.98 -10.31 7.79
N GLY A 68 -1.84 -10.40 7.12
CA GLY A 68 -0.64 -11.06 7.60
C GLY A 68 0.21 -10.24 8.59
N PHE A 69 -0.13 -8.99 8.87
CA PHE A 69 0.71 -8.11 9.68
C PHE A 69 0.86 -8.63 11.12
N GLN A 70 2.07 -8.92 11.57
CA GLN A 70 2.33 -9.38 12.93
C GLN A 70 2.68 -8.20 13.82
N PHE A 71 1.86 -7.96 14.86
CA PHE A 71 2.25 -7.05 15.93
C PHE A 71 3.33 -7.73 16.77
N ARG A 72 4.44 -7.02 16.98
CA ARG A 72 5.44 -7.42 17.97
C ARG A 72 5.09 -6.73 19.27
N GLU A 73 5.05 -7.50 20.34
CA GLU A 73 5.05 -6.90 21.67
C GLU A 73 6.37 -6.12 21.85
N PRO A 74 6.33 -4.99 22.56
CA PRO A 74 7.55 -4.33 22.96
C PRO A 74 8.41 -5.35 23.75
N PRO A 75 9.74 -5.32 23.58
CA PRO A 75 10.65 -6.06 24.43
C PRO A 75 10.39 -5.78 25.92
N ASP A 76 10.68 -6.75 26.80
CA ASP A 76 10.48 -6.63 28.25
C ASP A 76 11.18 -5.41 28.87
N ASP A 77 12.22 -4.87 28.22
CA ASP A 77 13.00 -3.71 28.62
C ASP A 77 12.52 -2.38 28.01
N PHE A 78 11.40 -2.36 27.29
CA PHE A 78 10.85 -1.16 26.68
C PHE A 78 10.17 -0.25 27.71
N ILE A 79 10.80 0.89 28.02
CA ILE A 79 10.24 1.94 28.90
C ILE A 79 9.70 3.10 28.04
N LEU A 80 8.45 3.49 28.30
CA LEU A 80 7.71 4.59 27.64
C LEU A 80 8.20 5.99 28.04
#